data_AF-A0A1Y2AC06-F1
#
_entry.id   AF-A0A1Y2AC06-F1
#
_cell.length_a   1.000
_cell.length_b   1.000
_cell.length_c   1.000
_cell.angle_alpha   90.00
_cell.angle_beta   90.00
_cell.angle_gamma   90.00
#
_symmetry.space_group_name_H-M   'P 1'
#
loop_
_entity.id
_entity.type
_entity.pdbx_description
1 polymer ?
#
loop_
_entity_poly.entity_id
_entity_poly.type
_entity_poly.pdbx_seq_one_letter_code
_entity_poly.pdbx_strand_id
1 'polypeptide(L)'
;MNKVQAFEIKSSLKNKILKKNKENSSKTRNENYFMIFVNNGSCKSGTNNKREEVEQQINSLINEITTLIKDNRNTYENPSKLKEFEKRSSLRKRENQNNEPALAYIISSLNDRTIIYSYLSKYVADMVEKLPNVMACTEDRKL
;
A
#
# COMPACT_ATOMS: atom_id res chain seq x y z
N MET A 1 -3.18 -18.54 55.07
CA MET A 1 -2.66 -18.42 53.69
C MET A 1 -1.99 -17.05 53.53
N ASN A 2 -0.68 -17.03 53.33
CA ASN A 2 0.14 -15.82 53.41
C ASN A 2 0.01 -14.93 52.16
N LYS A 3 -0.27 -13.63 52.36
CA LYS A 3 -0.38 -12.60 51.30
C LYS A 3 0.85 -12.54 50.38
N VAL A 4 2.02 -12.93 50.90
CA VAL A 4 3.30 -12.96 50.17
C VAL A 4 3.28 -13.97 49.02
N GLN A 5 2.75 -15.19 49.25
CA GLN A 5 2.62 -16.20 48.19
C GLN A 5 1.66 -15.76 47.08
N ALA A 6 0.57 -15.07 47.42
CA ALA A 6 -0.39 -14.58 46.44
C ALA A 6 0.19 -13.49 45.50
N PHE A 7 1.12 -12.66 46.00
CA PHE A 7 1.79 -11.63 45.20
C PHE A 7 2.80 -12.24 44.22
N GLU A 8 3.57 -13.22 44.68
CA GLU A 8 4.57 -13.92 43.88
C GLU A 8 3.94 -14.77 42.77
N ILE A 9 2.78 -15.37 43.03
CA ILE A 9 1.98 -16.07 42.01
C ILE A 9 1.46 -15.08 40.96
N LYS A 10 0.96 -13.90 41.37
CA LYS A 10 0.47 -12.87 40.43
C LYS A 10 1.58 -12.28 39.56
N SER A 11 2.77 -12.04 40.11
CA SER A 11 3.91 -11.53 39.34
C SER A 11 4.45 -12.57 38.36
N SER A 12 4.54 -13.84 38.78
CA SER A 12 4.91 -14.96 37.92
C SER A 12 3.91 -15.18 36.77
N LEU A 13 2.60 -15.09 37.05
CA LEU A 13 1.55 -15.16 36.03
C LEU A 13 1.64 -13.98 35.04
N LYS A 14 1.84 -12.74 35.52
CA LYS A 14 2.07 -11.58 34.64
C LYS A 14 3.28 -11.79 33.73
N ASN A 15 4.40 -12.27 34.26
CA ASN A 15 5.61 -12.53 33.49
C ASN A 15 5.43 -13.68 32.49
N LYS A 16 4.64 -14.71 32.84
CA LYS A 16 4.29 -15.82 31.94
C LYS A 16 3.36 -15.37 30.82
N ILE A 17 2.40 -14.48 31.10
CA ILE A 17 1.53 -13.84 30.09
C ILE A 17 2.37 -12.93 29.18
N LEU A 18 3.30 -12.15 29.72
CA LEU A 18 4.17 -11.26 28.95
C LEU A 18 5.15 -12.04 28.06
N LYS A 19 5.67 -13.18 28.52
CA LYS A 19 6.55 -14.06 27.73
C LYS A 19 5.80 -14.86 26.67
N LYS A 20 4.56 -15.30 26.94
CA LYS A 20 3.74 -16.05 25.97
C LYS A 20 3.25 -15.20 24.79
N ASN A 21 3.27 -13.88 24.90
CA ASN A 21 2.99 -12.95 23.79
C ASN A 21 4.22 -12.63 22.92
N LYS A 22 5.41 -13.17 23.25
CA LYS A 22 6.65 -12.92 22.50
C LYS A 22 7.02 -14.04 21.52
N GLU A 23 6.28 -15.15 21.54
CA GLU A 23 6.49 -16.30 20.65
C GLU A 23 5.14 -16.64 20.02
N ASN A 24 5.02 -16.42 18.70
CA ASN A 24 3.83 -16.56 17.84
C ASN A 24 2.94 -15.31 17.61
N SER A 25 3.53 -14.11 17.47
CA SER A 25 2.93 -13.16 16.54
C SER A 25 3.41 -13.50 15.13
N SER A 26 2.60 -14.21 14.34
CA SER A 26 2.62 -13.93 12.91
C SER A 26 2.26 -12.46 12.80
N LYS A 27 3.26 -11.59 12.69
CA LYS A 27 3.08 -10.15 12.61
C LYS A 27 2.28 -9.93 11.33
N THR A 28 0.96 -9.77 11.41
CA THR A 28 0.15 -9.31 10.28
C THR A 28 0.80 -8.03 9.85
N ARG A 29 1.51 -8.09 8.73
CA ARG A 29 2.24 -6.94 8.20
C ARG A 29 1.14 -5.97 7.80
N ASN A 30 0.95 -4.90 8.56
CA ASN A 30 -0.05 -3.87 8.26
C ASN A 30 0.36 -2.99 7.08
N GLU A 31 1.31 -3.46 6.27
CA GLU A 31 1.88 -2.79 5.12
C GLU A 31 2.44 -3.85 4.16
N ASN A 32 2.20 -3.68 2.86
CA ASN A 32 2.64 -4.61 1.83
C ASN A 32 2.75 -3.92 0.46
N TYR A 33 3.23 -4.66 -0.53
CA TYR A 33 3.09 -4.25 -1.94
C TYR A 33 1.70 -4.61 -2.43
N PHE A 34 1.08 -3.71 -3.20
CA PHE A 34 -0.28 -3.85 -3.71
C PHE A 34 -0.32 -3.67 -5.23
N MET A 35 -1.20 -4.45 -5.85
CA MET A 35 -1.67 -4.25 -7.21
C MET A 35 -3.05 -3.59 -7.15
N ILE A 36 -3.13 -2.40 -7.74
CA ILE A 36 -4.34 -1.58 -7.81
C ILE A 36 -4.87 -1.71 -9.22
N PHE A 37 -6.02 -2.36 -9.36
CA PHE A 37 -6.69 -2.58 -10.63
C PHE A 37 -7.60 -1.40 -10.92
N VAL A 38 -7.42 -0.77 -12.06
CA VAL A 38 -8.13 0.45 -12.45
C VAL A 38 -8.88 0.20 -13.74
N ASN A 39 -10.16 0.56 -13.76
CA ASN A 39 -10.95 0.64 -14.98
C ASN A 39 -10.70 1.99 -15.64
N ASN A 40 -10.07 1.98 -16.82
CA ASN A 40 -9.72 3.20 -17.53
C ASN A 40 -10.70 3.51 -18.69
N GLY A 41 -11.82 2.77 -18.78
CA GLY A 41 -13.01 3.12 -19.55
C GLY A 41 -12.85 3.15 -21.07
N SER A 42 -11.70 2.72 -21.61
CA SER A 42 -11.33 2.89 -23.03
C SER A 42 -12.28 2.23 -24.04
N CYS A 43 -13.14 1.30 -23.61
CA CYS A 43 -14.09 0.59 -24.48
C CYS A 43 -15.55 1.09 -24.40
N LYS A 44 -15.92 1.97 -23.46
CA LYS A 44 -17.35 2.30 -23.21
C LYS A 44 -17.96 3.38 -24.09
N SER A 45 -17.18 3.97 -24.98
CA SER A 45 -17.71 5.02 -25.85
C SER A 45 -17.34 4.70 -27.28
N GLY A 46 -18.34 4.65 -28.17
CA GLY A 46 -18.14 4.74 -29.63
C GLY A 46 -17.57 6.09 -30.06
N THR A 47 -17.15 6.94 -29.12
CA THR A 47 -16.33 8.11 -29.33
C THR A 47 -14.88 7.73 -29.11
N ASN A 48 -14.02 8.15 -30.03
CA ASN A 48 -12.57 8.12 -29.90
C ASN A 48 -12.14 8.93 -28.65
N ASN A 49 -12.27 8.35 -27.45
CA ASN A 49 -11.65 8.91 -26.25
C ASN A 49 -10.16 8.88 -26.55
N LYS A 50 -9.61 10.07 -26.81
CA LYS A 50 -8.22 10.21 -27.25
C LYS A 50 -7.37 9.53 -26.19
N ARG A 51 -6.41 8.71 -26.62
CA ARG A 51 -5.44 8.04 -25.74
C ARG A 51 -4.89 8.95 -24.64
N GLU A 52 -4.75 10.24 -24.93
CA GLU A 52 -4.38 11.31 -24.02
C GLU A 52 -5.32 11.47 -22.80
N GLU A 53 -6.64 11.37 -22.96
CA GLU A 53 -7.62 11.50 -21.86
C GLU A 53 -7.50 10.33 -20.87
N VAL A 54 -7.32 9.11 -21.38
CA VAL A 54 -7.10 7.91 -20.56
C VAL A 54 -5.79 8.04 -19.78
N GLU A 55 -4.73 8.52 -20.45
CA GLU A 55 -3.44 8.77 -19.79
C GLU A 55 -3.56 9.86 -18.70
N GLN A 56 -4.32 10.94 -18.94
CA GLN A 56 -4.59 11.97 -17.94
C GLN A 56 -5.36 11.43 -16.72
N GLN A 57 -6.38 10.61 -16.93
CA GLN A 57 -7.15 9.99 -15.84
C GLN A 57 -6.26 9.10 -14.97
N ILE A 58 -5.45 8.24 -15.59
CA ILE A 58 -4.53 7.38 -14.86
C ILE A 58 -3.46 8.20 -14.12
N ASN A 59 -2.89 9.22 -14.76
CA ASN A 59 -1.92 10.11 -14.11
C ASN A 59 -2.53 10.85 -12.92
N SER A 60 -3.78 11.30 -13.03
CA SER A 60 -4.52 11.92 -11.92
C SER A 60 -4.67 10.95 -10.75
N LEU A 61 -5.05 9.69 -11.01
CA LEU A 61 -5.19 8.67 -9.97
C LEU A 61 -3.84 8.33 -9.32
N ILE A 62 -2.75 8.26 -10.08
CA ILE A 62 -1.40 8.05 -9.54
C ILE A 62 -1.00 9.20 -8.61
N ASN A 63 -1.31 10.45 -8.98
CA ASN A 63 -1.05 11.61 -8.14
C ASN A 63 -1.88 11.57 -6.85
N GLU A 64 -3.16 11.18 -6.94
CA GLU A 64 -4.04 11.04 -5.78
C GLU A 64 -3.54 9.97 -4.80
N ILE A 65 -3.17 8.78 -5.31
CA ILE A 65 -2.54 7.73 -4.51
C ILE A 65 -1.23 8.25 -3.87
N THR A 66 -0.41 8.96 -4.64
CA THR A 66 0.85 9.54 -4.15
C THR A 66 0.60 10.54 -3.01
N THR A 67 -0.42 11.38 -3.12
CA THR A 67 -0.84 12.31 -2.06
C THR A 67 -1.33 11.57 -0.83
N LEU A 68 -2.19 10.56 -0.99
CA LEU A 68 -2.65 9.72 0.13
C LEU A 68 -1.48 9.07 0.89
N ILE A 69 -0.46 8.60 0.18
CA ILE A 69 0.74 8.03 0.80
C ILE A 69 1.53 9.12 1.55
N LYS A 70 1.74 10.29 0.94
CA LYS A 70 2.47 11.42 1.55
C LYS A 70 1.78 11.91 2.82
N ASP A 71 0.46 12.09 2.79
CA ASP A 71 -0.34 12.60 3.89
C ASP A 71 -0.45 11.61 5.05
N ASN A 72 -0.31 10.32 4.77
CA ASN A 72 -0.44 9.24 5.76
C ASN A 72 0.89 8.49 5.99
N ARG A 73 2.04 9.13 5.79
CA ARG A 73 3.36 8.50 6.04
C ARG A 73 3.51 7.98 7.47
N ASN A 74 2.81 8.57 8.43
CA ASN A 74 2.79 8.17 9.84
C ASN A 74 2.07 6.83 10.08
N THR A 75 1.30 6.31 9.13
CA THR A 75 0.61 5.00 9.26
C THR A 75 1.48 3.81 8.82
N TYR A 76 2.70 4.06 8.34
CA TYR A 76 3.64 3.03 7.94
C TYR A 76 4.50 2.58 9.12
N GLU A 77 4.56 1.27 9.35
CA GLU A 77 5.40 0.67 10.39
C GLU A 77 6.88 0.63 9.97
N ASN A 78 7.15 0.54 8.66
CA ASN A 78 8.50 0.51 8.11
C ASN A 78 8.73 1.66 7.10
N PRO A 79 9.07 2.87 7.61
CA PRO A 79 9.37 4.01 6.74
C PRO A 79 10.58 3.75 5.83
N SER A 80 11.50 2.86 6.21
CA SER A 80 12.65 2.50 5.37
C SER A 80 12.23 1.75 4.10
N LYS A 81 11.24 0.85 4.18
CA LYS A 81 10.69 0.18 2.99
C LYS A 81 9.96 1.12 2.05
N LEU A 82 9.23 2.09 2.60
CA LEU A 82 8.59 3.13 1.80
C LEU A 82 9.65 3.95 1.04
N LYS A 83 10.74 4.35 1.71
CA LYS A 83 11.87 5.04 1.07
C LYS A 83 12.59 4.16 0.04
N GLU A 84 12.75 2.87 0.31
CA GLU A 84 13.34 1.92 -0.64
C GLU A 84 12.48 1.80 -1.90
N PHE A 85 11.16 1.70 -1.73
CA PHE A 85 10.21 1.70 -2.84
C PHE A 85 10.30 2.99 -3.66
N GLU A 86 10.29 4.14 -2.98
CA GLU A 86 10.45 5.47 -3.56
C GLU A 86 11.74 5.54 -4.41
N LYS A 87 12.88 5.09 -3.86
CA LYS A 87 14.17 5.05 -4.58
C LYS A 87 14.19 4.04 -5.74
N ARG A 88 13.58 2.87 -5.59
CA ARG A 88 13.54 1.85 -6.65
C ARG A 88 12.68 2.31 -7.82
N SER A 89 11.63 3.07 -7.55
CA SER A 89 10.74 3.60 -8.58
C SER A 89 11.44 4.64 -9.48
N SER A 90 12.33 5.48 -8.92
CA SER A 90 13.02 6.52 -9.70
C SER A 90 13.97 5.93 -10.72
N LEU A 91 14.59 4.77 -10.43
CA LEU A 91 15.42 4.02 -11.37
C LEU A 91 14.66 3.47 -12.58
N ARG A 92 13.32 3.40 -12.53
CA ARG A 92 12.49 2.92 -13.65
C ARG A 92 12.13 4.03 -14.64
N LYS A 93 12.37 5.31 -14.33
CA LYS A 93 12.10 6.44 -15.21
C LYS A 93 13.34 6.77 -16.06
N ARG A 94 13.16 7.09 -17.35
CA ARG A 94 14.22 7.62 -18.21
C ARG A 94 14.51 9.08 -17.81
N GLU A 95 15.76 9.53 -17.91
CA GLU A 95 16.34 10.77 -17.35
C GLU A 95 15.62 12.12 -17.68
N ASN A 96 14.59 12.15 -18.54
CA ASN A 96 14.03 13.38 -19.09
C ASN A 96 12.64 13.78 -18.54
N GLN A 97 12.17 13.22 -17.43
CA GLN A 97 10.93 13.66 -16.78
C GLN A 97 11.17 13.92 -15.30
N ASN A 98 10.76 15.10 -14.83
CA ASN A 98 10.86 15.64 -13.47
C ASN A 98 11.21 14.62 -12.39
N ASN A 99 12.34 14.86 -11.71
CA ASN A 99 13.08 14.00 -10.78
C ASN A 99 12.32 13.54 -9.52
N GLU A 100 10.99 13.63 -9.45
CA GLU A 100 10.25 13.14 -8.30
C GLU A 100 10.14 11.60 -8.34
N PRO A 101 10.59 10.91 -7.27
CA PRO A 101 10.41 9.49 -7.13
C PRO A 101 8.92 9.14 -7.03
N ALA A 102 8.52 8.04 -7.65
CA ALA A 102 7.13 7.65 -7.78
C ALA A 102 6.69 6.75 -6.61
N LEU A 103 5.69 7.18 -5.85
CA LEU A 103 5.07 6.36 -4.80
C LEU A 103 3.96 5.45 -5.34
N ALA A 104 3.63 5.57 -6.62
CA ALA A 104 2.79 4.65 -7.37
C ALA A 104 3.20 4.68 -8.85
N TYR A 105 3.20 3.54 -9.55
CA TYR A 105 3.52 3.49 -10.98
C TYR A 105 2.80 2.36 -11.70
N ILE A 106 2.53 2.55 -12.99
CA ILE A 106 1.90 1.54 -13.85
C ILE A 106 2.88 0.37 -14.06
N ILE A 107 2.38 -0.86 -13.92
CA ILE A 107 3.13 -2.07 -14.28
C ILE A 107 2.56 -2.79 -15.51
N SER A 108 1.29 -2.56 -15.83
CA SER A 108 0.64 -3.10 -17.03
C SER A 108 -0.58 -2.27 -17.39
N SER A 109 -0.84 -2.14 -18.68
CA SER A 109 -2.08 -1.58 -19.22
C SER A 109 -2.51 -2.44 -20.40
N LEU A 110 -3.74 -2.94 -20.36
CA LEU A 110 -4.34 -3.71 -21.43
C LEU A 110 -5.81 -3.31 -21.58
N ASN A 111 -6.18 -2.85 -22.78
CA ASN A 111 -7.55 -2.42 -23.12
C ASN A 111 -8.09 -1.39 -22.11
N ASP A 112 -9.17 -1.75 -21.41
CA ASP A 112 -9.89 -0.93 -20.45
C ASP A 112 -9.33 -1.05 -19.01
N ARG A 113 -8.18 -1.70 -18.84
CA ARG A 113 -7.61 -2.01 -17.52
C ARG A 113 -6.16 -1.57 -17.39
N THR A 114 -5.87 -0.92 -16.28
CA THR A 114 -4.52 -0.55 -15.88
C THR A 114 -4.23 -1.11 -14.49
N ILE A 115 -3.02 -1.62 -14.30
CA ILE A 115 -2.52 -2.08 -13.00
C ILE A 115 -1.46 -1.10 -12.52
N ILE A 116 -1.74 -0.47 -11.39
CA ILE A 116 -0.82 0.40 -10.68
C ILE A 116 -0.20 -0.39 -9.52
N TYR A 117 1.10 -0.26 -9.33
CA TYR A 117 1.86 -0.91 -8.25
C TYR A 117 2.32 0.12 -7.23
N SER A 118 2.12 -0.18 -5.94
CA SER A 118 2.51 0.70 -4.85
C SER A 118 2.81 -0.08 -3.56
N TYR A 119 3.56 0.55 -2.64
CA TYR A 119 3.76 0.07 -1.28
C TYR A 119 2.86 0.84 -0.31
N LEU A 120 1.87 0.16 0.27
CA LEU A 120 0.81 0.77 1.05
C LEU A 120 0.77 0.23 2.47
N SER A 121 0.45 1.08 3.44
CA SER A 121 -0.10 0.63 4.71
C SER A 121 -1.55 0.18 4.49
N LYS A 122 -2.08 -0.65 5.39
CA LYS A 122 -3.46 -1.12 5.34
C LYS A 122 -4.45 0.05 5.32
N TYR A 123 -4.21 1.08 6.14
CA TYR A 123 -5.04 2.28 6.17
C TYR A 123 -5.09 2.99 4.81
N VAL A 124 -3.94 3.13 4.14
CA VAL A 124 -3.89 3.75 2.81
C VAL A 124 -4.52 2.84 1.75
N ALA A 125 -4.29 1.52 1.82
CA ALA A 125 -4.92 0.56 0.90
C ALA A 125 -6.46 0.62 0.97
N ASP A 126 -7.04 0.68 2.18
CA ASP A 126 -8.48 0.79 2.40
C ASP A 126 -9.06 2.12 1.85
N MET A 127 -8.26 3.19 1.78
CA MET A 127 -8.65 4.45 1.15
C MET A 127 -8.53 4.38 -0.37
N VAL A 128 -7.44 3.80 -0.89
CA VAL A 128 -7.22 3.63 -2.33
C VAL A 128 -8.29 2.77 -2.98
N GLU A 129 -8.75 1.71 -2.30
CA GLU A 129 -9.84 0.85 -2.80
C GLU A 129 -11.16 1.60 -3.01
N LYS A 130 -11.37 2.71 -2.30
CA LYS A 130 -12.59 3.53 -2.39
C LYS A 130 -12.51 4.64 -3.43
N LEU A 131 -11.36 4.83 -4.08
CA LEU A 131 -11.18 5.85 -5.11
C LEU A 131 -12.03 5.52 -6.34
N PRO A 132 -12.52 6.54 -7.07
CA PRO A 132 -13.26 6.31 -8.30
C PRO A 132 -12.37 5.55 -9.30
N ASN A 133 -13.00 4.67 -10.08
CA ASN A 133 -12.37 3.84 -11.10
C ASN A 133 -11.39 2.76 -10.59
N VAL A 134 -11.12 2.69 -9.28
CA VAL A 134 -10.42 1.55 -8.67
C VAL A 134 -11.39 0.38 -8.56
N MET A 135 -11.03 -0.73 -9.19
CA MET A 135 -11.80 -1.98 -9.18
C MET A 135 -11.44 -2.86 -7.98
N ALA A 136 -10.16 -2.87 -7.62
CA ALA A 136 -9.64 -3.66 -6.51
C ALA A 136 -8.26 -3.16 -6.09
N CYS A 137 -7.93 -3.30 -4.81
CA CYS A 137 -6.60 -3.06 -4.26
C CYS A 137 -6.13 -4.30 -3.50
N THR A 138 -5.29 -5.13 -4.13
CA THR A 138 -4.94 -6.45 -3.58
C THR A 138 -3.45 -6.57 -3.29
N GLU A 139 -3.10 -7.25 -2.21
CA GLU A 139 -1.71 -7.55 -1.89
C GLU A 139 -1.04 -8.39 -3.00
N ASP A 140 0.19 -8.02 -3.36
CA ASP A 140 1.07 -8.81 -4.22
C ASP A 140 1.62 -9.99 -3.42
N ARG A 141 0.86 -11.08 -3.39
CA ARG A 141 1.24 -12.33 -2.73
C ARG A 141 1.96 -13.20 -3.75
N LYS A 142 3.19 -13.61 -3.42
CA LYS A 142 3.85 -14.70 -4.14
C LYS A 142 3.02 -15.97 -3.97
N LEU A 143 2.57 -16.54 -5.10
CA LEU A 143 1.98 -17.87 -5.18
C LEU A 143 2.98 -18.94 -4.75
#